data_AF-A0A8I2YC15-F1
#
_entry.id   AF-A0A8I2YC15-F1
#
_cell.length_a   1.000
_cell.length_b   1.000
_cell.length_c   1.000
_cell.angle_alpha   90.00
_cell.angle_beta   90.00
_cell.angle_gamma   90.00
#
_symmetry.space_group_name_H-M   'P 1'
#
loop_
_entity.id
_entity.type
_entity.pdbx_description
1 polymer ?
#
loop_
_entity_poly.entity_id
_entity_poly.type
_entity_poly.pdbx_seq_one_letter_code
_entity_poly.pdbx_strand_id
1 'polypeptide(L)'
;MIRQYLHIQRAKEELERCNVEVQRLLTAILAENEKFDCVITDLTNSRSPLLPIAMEFLTHRRHINSQVLCRIKEMHGLEGFSGKPFPGVCAGAGGEVAHRPEMMDSTLSEMGADTAEEDKGSDDVEMAAVDVLVDYVLELALSHG
;
A
#
# COMPACT_ATOMS: atom_id res chain seq x y z
N MET A 1 -30.28 9.06 22.74
CA MET A 1 -29.54 7.79 22.83
C MET A 1 -29.62 6.91 21.58
N ILE A 2 -30.80 6.68 20.97
CA ILE A 2 -30.92 5.79 19.80
C ILE A 2 -30.10 6.24 18.58
N ARG A 3 -30.04 7.55 18.28
CA ARG A 3 -29.25 8.06 17.14
C ARG A 3 -27.74 7.79 17.30
N GLN A 4 -27.17 8.11 18.46
CA GLN A 4 -25.75 7.87 18.74
C GLN A 4 -25.40 6.38 18.64
N TYR A 5 -26.26 5.50 19.15
CA TYR A 5 -26.09 4.06 19.01
C TYR A 5 -26.01 3.62 17.54
N LEU A 6 -26.92 4.11 16.67
CA LEU A 6 -26.91 3.79 15.24
C LEU A 6 -25.66 4.32 14.52
N HIS A 7 -25.20 5.53 14.86
CA HIS A 7 -23.95 6.05 14.30
C HIS A 7 -22.74 5.19 14.66
N ILE A 8 -22.66 4.75 15.91
CA ILE A 8 -21.58 3.86 16.37
C ILE A 8 -21.64 2.51 15.63
N GLN A 9 -22.83 1.94 15.47
CA GLN A 9 -22.98 0.67 14.73
C GLN A 9 -22.55 0.81 13.27
N ARG A 10 -22.96 1.88 12.59
CA ARG A 10 -22.53 2.14 11.22
C ARG A 10 -21.02 2.35 11.12
N ALA A 11 -20.43 3.09 12.05
CA ALA A 11 -18.98 3.30 12.07
C ALA A 11 -18.21 1.97 12.21
N LYS A 12 -18.71 1.03 13.02
CA LYS A 12 -18.13 -0.32 13.13
C LYS A 12 -18.25 -1.11 11.83
N GLU A 13 -19.42 -1.06 11.19
CA GLU A 13 -19.63 -1.73 9.90
C GLU A 13 -18.69 -1.18 8.81
N GLU A 14 -18.55 0.14 8.70
CA GLU A 14 -17.65 0.74 7.71
C GLU A 14 -16.17 0.45 8.03
N LEU A 15 -15.80 0.35 9.32
CA LEU A 15 -14.46 -0.10 9.73
C LEU A 15 -14.19 -1.55 9.27
N GLU A 16 -15.15 -2.46 9.49
CA GLU A 16 -15.04 -3.85 9.05
C GLU A 16 -14.91 -3.96 7.53
N ARG A 17 -15.70 -3.18 6.77
CA ARG A 17 -15.59 -3.10 5.31
C ARG A 17 -14.24 -2.56 4.86
N CYS A 18 -13.76 -1.49 5.51
CA CYS A 18 -12.45 -0.91 5.23
C CYS A 18 -11.33 -1.95 5.40
N ASN A 19 -11.37 -2.74 6.48
CA ASN A 19 -10.38 -3.81 6.70
C ASN A 19 -10.38 -4.86 5.58
N VAL A 20 -11.55 -5.22 5.05
CA VAL A 20 -11.66 -6.15 3.92
C VAL A 20 -11.09 -5.53 2.64
N GLU A 21 -11.36 -4.26 2.36
CA GLU A 21 -10.84 -3.58 1.18
C GLU A 21 -9.32 -3.39 1.25
N VAL A 22 -8.75 -3.10 2.42
CA VAL A 22 -7.29 -3.08 2.63
C VAL A 22 -6.68 -4.45 2.31
N GLN A 23 -7.29 -5.52 2.79
CA GLN A 23 -6.81 -6.88 2.52
C GLN A 23 -6.91 -7.22 1.02
N ARG A 24 -7.99 -6.82 0.34
CA ARG A 24 -8.16 -7.00 -1.11
C ARG A 24 -7.10 -6.23 -1.89
N LEU A 25 -6.84 -4.99 -1.52
CA LEU A 25 -5.83 -4.14 -2.14
C LEU A 25 -4.44 -4.74 -2.00
N LEU A 26 -4.08 -5.18 -0.79
CA LEU A 26 -2.81 -5.88 -0.54
C LEU A 26 -2.66 -7.11 -1.44
N THR A 27 -3.71 -7.92 -1.54
CA THR A 27 -3.72 -9.13 -2.38
C THR A 27 -3.56 -8.78 -3.86
N ALA A 28 -4.26 -7.75 -4.34
CA ALA A 28 -4.21 -7.31 -5.72
C ALA A 28 -2.82 -6.80 -6.10
N ILE A 29 -2.16 -6.03 -5.21
CA ILE A 29 -0.79 -5.54 -5.43
C ILE A 29 0.20 -6.70 -5.55
N LEU A 30 0.10 -7.70 -4.68
CA LEU A 30 0.99 -8.86 -4.73
C LEU A 30 0.79 -9.68 -6.01
N ALA A 31 -0.46 -9.95 -6.38
CA ALA A 31 -0.78 -10.65 -7.63
C ALA A 31 -0.36 -9.85 -8.87
N GLU A 32 -0.43 -8.52 -8.83
CA GLU A 32 0.04 -7.66 -9.89
C GLU A 32 1.57 -7.72 -10.04
N ASN A 33 2.31 -7.67 -8.92
CA ASN A 33 3.77 -7.79 -8.94
C ASN A 33 4.24 -9.13 -9.53
N GLU A 34 3.58 -10.24 -9.20
CA GLU A 34 3.87 -11.56 -9.77
C GLU A 34 3.66 -11.56 -11.30
N LYS A 35 2.57 -10.96 -11.78
CA LYS A 35 2.31 -10.81 -13.22
C LYS A 35 3.39 -9.97 -13.90
N PHE A 36 3.90 -8.93 -13.24
CA PHE A 36 4.97 -8.10 -13.78
C PHE A 36 6.26 -8.90 -13.96
N ASP A 37 6.60 -9.76 -13.00
CA ASP A 37 7.77 -10.63 -13.10
C ASP A 37 7.63 -11.63 -14.27
N CYS A 38 6.45 -12.20 -14.47
CA CYS A 38 6.15 -13.04 -15.63
C CYS A 38 6.33 -12.27 -16.95
N VAL A 39 5.74 -11.08 -17.06
CA VAL A 39 5.83 -10.25 -18.28
C VAL A 39 7.27 -9.84 -18.59
N ILE A 40 8.06 -9.43 -17.59
CA ILE A 40 9.47 -9.08 -17.79
C ILE A 40 10.25 -10.30 -18.25
N THR A 41 10.02 -11.46 -17.64
CA THR A 41 10.67 -12.72 -18.01
C THR A 41 10.39 -13.08 -19.46
N ASP A 42 9.12 -13.00 -19.89
CA ASP A 42 8.71 -13.31 -21.26
C ASP A 42 9.29 -12.33 -22.29
N LEU A 43 9.28 -11.03 -21.99
CA LEU A 43 9.85 -10.00 -22.86
C LEU A 43 11.36 -10.12 -22.98
N THR A 44 12.03 -10.50 -21.90
CA THR A 44 13.48 -10.75 -21.87
C THR A 44 13.84 -11.97 -22.72
N ASN A 45 13.11 -13.08 -22.53
CA ASN A 45 13.32 -14.32 -23.27
C ASN A 45 13.08 -14.16 -24.78
N SER A 46 12.06 -13.38 -25.15
CA SER A 46 11.72 -13.09 -26.55
C SER A 46 12.59 -11.99 -27.18
N ARG A 47 13.49 -11.34 -26.42
CA ARG A 47 14.26 -10.17 -26.85
C ARG A 47 13.37 -9.10 -27.48
N SER A 48 12.20 -8.89 -26.89
CA SER A 48 11.18 -8.01 -27.44
C SER A 48 11.67 -6.56 -27.44
N PRO A 49 11.46 -5.80 -28.53
CA PRO A 49 11.75 -4.36 -28.56
C PRO A 49 10.87 -3.55 -27.60
N LEU A 50 9.79 -4.15 -27.06
CA LEU A 50 8.91 -3.52 -26.08
C LEU A 50 9.45 -3.54 -24.65
N LEU A 51 10.53 -4.30 -24.39
CA LEU A 51 11.09 -4.45 -23.05
C LEU A 51 11.41 -3.11 -22.37
N PRO A 52 12.04 -2.11 -23.01
CA PRO A 52 12.32 -0.83 -22.35
C PRO A 52 11.06 -0.07 -21.95
N ILE A 53 10.03 -0.07 -22.81
CA ILE A 53 8.75 0.60 -22.55
C ILE A 53 8.02 -0.08 -21.39
N ALA A 54 7.99 -1.41 -21.40
CA ALA A 54 7.42 -2.18 -20.30
C ALA A 54 8.16 -1.90 -18.99
N MET A 55 9.48 -1.87 -18.99
CA MET A 55 10.29 -1.59 -17.79
C MET A 55 9.99 -0.21 -17.20
N GLU A 56 9.83 0.82 -18.02
CA GLU A 56 9.48 2.17 -17.57
C GLU A 56 8.11 2.17 -16.87
N PHE A 57 7.08 1.62 -17.53
CA PHE A 57 5.73 1.51 -16.97
C PHE A 57 5.72 0.72 -15.65
N LEU A 58 6.38 -0.44 -15.63
CA LEU A 58 6.42 -1.32 -14.47
C LEU A 58 7.16 -0.68 -13.30
N THR A 59 8.22 0.08 -13.57
CA THR A 59 8.96 0.83 -12.55
C THR A 59 8.06 1.87 -11.89
N HIS A 60 7.36 2.66 -12.69
CA HIS A 60 6.40 3.65 -12.17
C HIS A 60 5.28 3.00 -11.35
N ARG A 61 4.72 1.90 -11.86
CA ARG A 61 3.63 1.18 -11.17
C ARG A 61 4.08 0.55 -9.85
N ARG A 62 5.29 -0.03 -9.82
CA ARG A 62 5.91 -0.54 -8.58
C ARG A 62 6.16 0.57 -7.56
N HIS A 63 6.56 1.76 -8.01
CA HIS A 63 6.72 2.90 -7.13
C HIS A 63 5.40 3.26 -6.43
N ILE A 64 4.31 3.40 -7.18
CA ILE A 64 2.98 3.66 -6.60
C ILE A 64 2.58 2.55 -5.62
N ASN A 65 2.72 1.28 -6.02
CA ASN A 65 2.39 0.15 -5.17
C ASN A 65 3.21 0.15 -3.88
N SER A 66 4.48 0.55 -3.93
CA SER A 66 5.34 0.63 -2.74
C SER A 66 4.85 1.69 -1.74
N GLN A 67 4.35 2.83 -2.23
CA GLN A 67 3.78 3.86 -1.37
C GLN A 67 2.48 3.37 -0.71
N VAL A 68 1.63 2.69 -1.47
CA VAL A 68 0.39 2.08 -0.94
C VAL A 68 0.72 1.03 0.13
N LEU A 69 1.70 0.15 -0.12
CA LEU A 69 2.15 -0.85 0.85
C LEU A 69 2.71 -0.19 2.13
N CYS A 70 3.40 0.94 2.02
CA CYS A 70 3.86 1.69 3.20
C CYS A 70 2.67 2.16 4.04
N ARG A 71 1.64 2.74 3.42
CA ARG A 71 0.42 3.18 4.14
C ARG A 71 -0.34 2.02 4.76
N ILE A 72 -0.45 0.89 4.07
CA ILE A 72 -1.06 -0.33 4.63
C ILE A 72 -0.26 -0.80 5.86
N LYS A 73 1.07 -0.76 5.80
CA LYS A 73 1.93 -1.12 6.94
C LYS A 73 1.74 -0.17 8.12
N GLU A 74 1.63 1.14 7.87
CA GLU A 74 1.31 2.14 8.90
C GLU A 74 -0.06 1.85 9.54
N MET A 75 -1.09 1.55 8.73
CA MET A 75 -2.42 1.18 9.23
C MET A 75 -2.38 -0.05 10.13
N HIS A 76 -1.62 -1.08 9.76
CA HIS A 76 -1.44 -2.27 10.60
C HIS A 76 -0.73 -1.97 11.93
N GLY A 77 0.05 -0.89 11.99
CA GLY A 77 0.75 -0.45 13.19
C GLY A 77 -0.08 0.47 14.11
N LEU A 78 -1.30 0.85 13.72
CA LEU A 78 -2.18 1.68 14.55
C LEU A 78 -2.63 0.92 15.81
N GLU A 79 -2.61 1.60 16.94
CA GLU A 79 -3.18 1.07 18.17
C GLU A 79 -4.68 0.78 17.98
N GLY A 80 -5.11 -0.42 18.38
CA GLY A 80 -6.50 -0.85 18.23
C GLY A 80 -6.89 -1.29 16.81
N PHE A 81 -5.93 -1.49 15.90
CA PHE A 81 -6.20 -2.11 14.60
C PHE A 81 -6.89 -3.48 14.76
N SER A 82 -8.01 -3.66 14.06
CA SER A 82 -8.90 -4.83 14.19
C SER A 82 -8.92 -5.72 12.95
N GLY A 83 -8.17 -5.36 11.91
CA GLY A 83 -8.08 -6.11 10.65
C GLY A 83 -7.04 -7.23 10.70
N LYS A 84 -6.83 -7.87 9.55
CA LYS A 84 -5.83 -8.93 9.36
C LYS A 84 -4.61 -8.37 8.63
N PRO A 85 -3.39 -8.44 9.19
CA PRO A 85 -2.20 -7.85 8.59
C PRO A 85 -1.60 -8.70 7.45
N PHE A 86 -2.39 -9.61 6.88
CA PHE A 86 -1.94 -10.57 5.88
C PHE A 86 -2.84 -10.56 4.64
N PRO A 87 -2.30 -10.87 3.45
CA PRO A 87 -3.07 -10.93 2.21
C PRO A 87 -4.24 -11.91 2.32
N GLY A 88 -5.29 -11.65 1.55
CA GLY A 88 -6.42 -12.54 1.39
C GLY A 88 -6.14 -13.65 0.38
N VAL A 89 -7.09 -14.58 0.22
CA VAL A 89 -7.04 -15.62 -0.81
C VAL A 89 -7.85 -15.15 -2.01
N CYS A 90 -7.22 -15.07 -3.19
CA CYS A 90 -7.94 -14.76 -4.42
C CYS A 90 -8.66 -16.02 -4.92
N ALA A 91 -9.99 -16.05 -4.80
CA ALA A 91 -10.81 -17.15 -5.31
C ALA A 91 -10.79 -17.14 -6.85
N GLY A 92 -9.80 -17.80 -7.44
CA GLY A 92 -9.56 -17.83 -8.89
C GLY A 92 -8.10 -18.10 -9.27
N ALA A 93 -7.16 -17.91 -8.34
CA ALA A 93 -5.76 -18.32 -8.52
C ALA A 93 -5.61 -19.80 -8.12
N GLY A 94 -5.81 -20.69 -9.08
CA GLY A 94 -5.45 -22.10 -8.92
C GLY A 94 -3.94 -22.25 -8.91
N GLY A 95 -3.33 -22.33 -7.71
CA GLY A 95 -1.90 -22.62 -7.56
C GLY A 95 -1.43 -22.36 -6.13
N GLU A 96 -1.03 -23.42 -5.43
CA GLU A 96 -0.24 -23.38 -4.20
C GLU A 96 1.00 -22.49 -4.39
N VAL A 97 1.21 -21.50 -3.51
CA VAL A 97 2.37 -21.42 -2.59
C VAL A 97 2.06 -20.33 -1.54
N ALA A 98 1.83 -20.76 -0.30
CA ALA A 98 1.86 -19.88 0.86
C ALA A 98 3.33 -19.55 1.18
N HIS A 99 3.89 -18.50 0.56
CA HIS A 99 5.17 -17.96 1.02
C HIS A 99 4.92 -17.03 2.20
N ARG A 100 4.99 -17.61 3.41
CA ARG A 100 5.06 -16.90 4.68
C ARG A 100 6.33 -16.04 4.67
N PRO A 101 6.26 -14.70 4.74
CA PRO A 101 7.44 -13.91 5.06
C PRO A 101 7.72 -14.13 6.54
N GLU A 102 8.85 -14.76 6.85
CA GLU A 102 9.38 -14.76 8.21
C GLU A 102 9.74 -13.32 8.58
N MET A 103 9.01 -12.79 9.56
CA MET A 103 9.31 -11.50 10.15
C MET A 103 10.65 -11.65 10.88
N MET A 104 11.62 -10.86 10.44
CA MET A 104 12.94 -10.76 11.04
C MET A 104 12.79 -10.18 12.44
N ASP A 105 12.94 -11.05 13.44
CA ASP A 105 13.06 -10.71 14.86
C ASP A 105 14.44 -10.10 15.10
N SER A 106 14.53 -8.77 15.00
CA SER A 106 15.70 -8.03 15.41
C SER A 106 15.49 -7.56 16.84
N THR A 107 15.99 -8.40 17.74
CA THR A 107 16.23 -8.20 19.16
C THR A 107 16.57 -6.76 19.56
N LEU A 108 15.83 -6.27 20.56
CA LEU A 108 16.20 -5.13 21.40
C LEU A 108 17.64 -5.26 21.90
N SER A 109 18.44 -4.20 21.71
CA SER A 109 19.62 -3.94 22.54
C SER A 109 19.57 -2.47 22.98
N GLU A 110 19.27 -2.27 24.26
CA GLU A 110 19.42 -1.01 24.98
C GLU A 110 20.90 -0.66 25.20
N MET A 111 21.25 0.62 24.98
CA MET A 111 22.35 1.43 25.53
C MET A 111 22.43 2.67 24.62
N GLY A 112 22.32 3.93 25.00
CA GLY A 112 22.33 4.65 26.28
C GLY A 112 22.93 6.04 26.00
N ALA A 113 22.43 7.07 26.71
CA ALA A 113 23.00 8.42 26.92
C ALA A 113 22.73 9.56 25.90
N ASP A 114 21.85 10.47 26.35
CA ASP A 114 21.88 11.94 26.30
C ASP A 114 22.62 12.68 25.17
N THR A 115 21.87 13.50 24.43
CA THR A 115 22.10 14.95 24.40
C THR A 115 20.86 15.66 23.85
N ALA A 116 20.38 16.66 24.59
CA ALA A 116 19.33 17.56 24.19
C ALA A 116 19.89 18.64 23.26
N GLU A 117 19.24 18.88 22.12
CA GLU A 117 19.21 20.17 21.44
C GLU A 117 17.84 20.30 20.78
N GLU A 118 17.15 21.39 21.11
CA GLU A 118 15.89 21.80 20.51
C GLU A 118 16.17 22.32 19.08
N ASP A 119 15.51 21.76 18.07
CA ASP A 119 15.33 22.47 16.80
C ASP A 119 13.85 22.47 16.41
N LYS A 120 13.25 23.65 16.56
CA LYS A 120 11.90 23.96 16.08
C LYS A 120 11.95 24.25 14.58
N GLY A 121 12.02 23.19 13.79
CA GLY A 121 11.69 23.23 12.36
C GLY A 121 10.23 22.87 12.14
N SER A 122 9.32 23.83 12.34
CA SER A 122 7.92 23.71 11.95
C SER A 122 7.81 23.86 10.43
N ASP A 123 8.15 22.79 9.71
CA ASP A 123 7.81 22.67 8.29
C ASP A 123 6.34 22.21 8.20
N ASP A 124 5.43 23.18 8.40
CA ASP A 124 4.07 23.11 7.87
C ASP A 124 4.18 23.09 6.34
N VAL A 125 4.61 21.96 5.78
CA VAL A 125 4.57 21.71 4.36
C VAL A 125 3.10 21.49 4.02
N GLU A 126 2.51 22.52 3.45
CA GLU A 126 1.14 22.65 2.96
C GLU A 126 0.56 21.32 2.44
N MET A 127 -0.28 20.66 3.27
CA MET A 127 -1.20 19.60 2.83
C MET A 127 -2.06 20.02 1.62
N ALA A 128 -2.25 21.33 1.41
CA ALA A 128 -2.95 21.90 0.26
C ALA A 128 -2.26 21.60 -1.09
N ALA A 129 -0.93 21.40 -1.11
CA ALA A 129 -0.22 21.08 -2.35
C ALA A 129 -0.51 19.65 -2.84
N VAL A 130 -0.86 18.74 -1.93
CA VAL A 130 -1.18 17.33 -2.26
C VAL A 130 -2.56 17.25 -2.91
N ASP A 131 -3.56 18.00 -2.41
CA ASP A 131 -4.90 18.04 -3.00
C ASP A 131 -4.88 18.60 -4.43
N VAL A 132 -4.10 19.66 -4.68
CA VAL A 132 -3.94 20.25 -6.03
C VAL A 132 -3.28 19.27 -7.01
N LEU A 133 -2.33 18.45 -6.54
CA LEU A 133 -1.68 17.42 -7.36
C LEU A 133 -2.63 16.27 -7.71
N VAL A 134 -3.49 15.87 -6.77
CA VAL A 134 -4.52 14.84 -7.01
C VAL A 134 -5.53 15.31 -8.05
N ASP A 135 -6.00 16.56 -7.97
CA ASP A 135 -6.93 17.12 -8.95
C ASP A 135 -6.31 17.25 -10.35
N TYR A 136 -5.05 17.69 -10.45
CA TYR A 136 -4.34 17.78 -11.74
C TYR A 136 -4.19 16.41 -12.42
N VAL A 137 -3.87 15.37 -11.66
CA VAL A 137 -3.72 14.00 -12.19
C VAL A 137 -5.07 13.44 -12.66
N LEU A 138 -6.17 13.78 -11.97
CA LEU A 138 -7.52 13.39 -12.37
C LEU A 138 -7.98 14.12 -13.64
N GLU A 139 -7.68 15.42 -13.78
CA GLU A 139 -7.99 16.19 -14.99
C GLU A 139 -7.19 15.72 -16.21
N LEU A 140 -5.91 15.36 -16.03
CA LEU A 140 -5.06 14.84 -17.10
C LEU A 140 -5.61 13.51 -17.65
N ALA A 141 -6.06 12.62 -16.77
CA ALA A 141 -6.64 11.33 -17.13
C ALA A 141 -7.98 11.44 -17.88
N LEU A 142 -8.71 12.54 -17.69
CA LEU A 142 -9.98 12.82 -18.38
C LEU A 142 -9.79 13.57 -19.72
N SER A 143 -8.61 14.16 -19.95
CA SER A 143 -8.33 14.96 -21.16
C SER A 143 -7.90 14.15 -22.39
N HIS A 144 -7.65 12.85 -22.24
CA HIS A 144 -7.20 11.94 -23.32
C HIS A 144 -8.20 10.81 -23.62
N GLY A 145 -9.48 11.03 -23.32
CA GLY A 145 -10.61 10.18 -23.75
C GLY A 145 -11.32 10.75 -24.97
#